data_AF-A0A5C4QLV7-F1
#
_entry.id   AF-A0A5C4QLV7-F1
#
_cell.length_a   1.000
_cell.length_b   1.000
_cell.length_c   1.000
_cell.angle_alpha   90.00
_cell.angle_beta   90.00
_cell.angle_gamma   90.00
#
_symmetry.space_group_name_H-M   'P 1'
#
loop_
_entity.id
_entity.type
_entity.pdbx_description
1 polymer ?
#
loop_
_entity_poly.entity_id
_entity_poly.type
_entity_poly.pdbx_seq_one_letter_code
_entity_poly.pdbx_strand_id
1 'polypeptide(L)'
;MGKQQDVGGSDRHSGSGTTGERAIEGGVDARLALAQDPATPQMTLFDLASDPSAAVRRAVASRADAPAQALRPLTRDHDRGVREAVARNPSASIANLLRLVKDADRWVRWAVAGNPACDESVRRVMSEAADKELRGLLAESRELEPELAARLIEDVSPEVRERLATHTQDPDVITALLADRTARVRKGLARNPRTTAEQRSALAQDPVVDVRVALVGAVELEDADLARLVDDRSVQVRLALAKSEVVPAHIRQALGRDPDEMVASAARDFRPASARSAAVRAPRIGHRPSGSGRRRPGGAAR
;
A
#
# COMPACT_ATOMS: atom_id res chain seq x y z
N MET A 1 62.37 -26.49 51.97
CA MET A 1 61.12 -27.05 51.39
C MET A 1 60.43 -25.98 50.57
N GLY A 2 60.22 -26.22 49.28
CA GLY A 2 59.46 -25.34 48.38
C GLY A 2 59.63 -25.85 46.95
N LYS A 3 58.77 -26.79 46.56
CA LYS A 3 58.90 -27.57 45.32
C LYS A 3 58.59 -26.73 44.09
N GLN A 4 59.44 -26.93 43.09
CA GLN A 4 59.32 -26.52 41.70
C GLN A 4 58.62 -27.67 40.94
N GLN A 5 57.53 -27.37 40.23
CA GLN A 5 56.92 -28.20 39.17
C GLN A 5 56.31 -27.20 38.17
N ASP A 6 56.91 -26.95 37.01
CA ASP A 6 57.06 -27.77 35.81
C ASP A 6 55.87 -27.69 34.85
N VAL A 7 56.24 -27.70 33.58
CA VAL A 7 55.65 -27.02 32.44
C VAL A 7 54.69 -27.95 31.69
N GLY A 8 53.56 -27.41 31.25
CA GLY A 8 52.70 -28.00 30.22
C GLY A 8 51.72 -26.91 29.80
N GLY A 9 51.77 -26.35 28.60
CA GLY A 9 51.86 -27.07 27.33
C GLY A 9 50.52 -26.84 26.64
N SER A 10 50.55 -25.98 25.64
CA SER A 10 49.43 -25.43 24.86
C SER A 10 48.35 -26.43 24.45
N ASP A 11 47.08 -26.08 24.69
CA ASP A 11 46.00 -26.44 23.77
C ASP A 11 45.32 -25.16 23.27
N ARG A 12 45.72 -24.83 22.04
CA ARG A 12 45.24 -23.69 21.27
C ARG A 12 43.80 -23.96 20.87
N HIS A 13 43.00 -22.91 20.97
CA HIS A 13 41.75 -22.73 20.23
C HIS A 13 41.91 -23.23 18.79
N SER A 14 41.17 -24.27 18.42
CA SER A 14 41.01 -24.70 17.04
C SER A 14 39.66 -25.38 16.91
N GLY A 15 38.66 -24.64 16.42
CA GLY A 15 37.33 -25.21 16.26
C GLY A 15 36.20 -24.34 15.72
N SER A 16 36.38 -23.06 15.41
CA SER A 16 35.27 -22.27 14.81
C SER A 16 35.65 -21.33 13.65
N GLY A 17 36.91 -21.28 13.22
CA GLY A 17 37.37 -20.35 12.17
C GLY A 17 37.26 -20.89 10.73
N THR A 18 37.20 -22.20 10.54
CA THR A 18 37.51 -22.81 9.23
C THR A 18 36.32 -22.97 8.27
N THR A 19 35.08 -22.85 8.73
CA THR A 19 33.88 -23.03 7.89
C THR A 19 33.42 -21.74 7.23
N GLY A 20 33.54 -20.60 7.92
CA GLY A 20 33.18 -19.28 7.39
C GLY A 20 34.12 -18.82 6.27
N GLU A 21 35.45 -18.87 6.50
CA GLU A 21 36.46 -18.42 5.53
C GLU A 21 36.40 -19.21 4.21
N ARG A 22 36.30 -20.54 4.28
CA ARG A 22 36.18 -21.41 3.09
C ARG A 22 34.89 -21.21 2.29
N ALA A 23 33.81 -20.78 2.95
CA ALA A 23 32.52 -20.59 2.30
C ALA A 23 32.39 -19.19 1.66
N ILE A 24 33.14 -18.19 2.13
CA ILE A 24 33.31 -16.88 1.44
C ILE A 24 34.12 -17.05 0.13
N GLU A 25 34.96 -18.09 0.02
CA GLU A 25 35.66 -18.47 -1.22
C GLU A 25 34.83 -19.38 -2.15
N GLY A 26 33.64 -19.81 -1.71
CA GLY A 26 32.72 -20.65 -2.47
C GLY A 26 31.99 -19.91 -3.61
N GLY A 27 31.21 -20.66 -4.40
CA GLY A 27 30.35 -20.09 -5.45
C GLY A 27 29.28 -19.13 -4.89
N VAL A 28 28.66 -18.34 -5.78
CA VAL A 28 27.64 -17.34 -5.38
C VAL A 28 26.52 -17.96 -4.54
N ASP A 29 26.11 -19.19 -4.85
CA ASP A 29 25.05 -19.89 -4.11
C ASP A 29 25.43 -20.22 -2.66
N ALA A 30 26.70 -20.58 -2.42
CA ALA A 30 27.19 -20.86 -1.06
C ALA A 30 27.23 -19.59 -0.21
N ARG A 31 27.68 -18.47 -0.81
CA ARG A 31 27.73 -17.17 -0.13
C ARG A 31 26.33 -16.60 0.09
N LEU A 32 25.40 -16.86 -0.84
CA LEU A 32 23.99 -16.52 -0.67
C LEU A 32 23.36 -17.32 0.47
N ALA A 33 23.64 -18.63 0.57
CA ALA A 33 23.16 -19.46 1.68
C ALA A 33 23.68 -18.94 3.03
N LEU A 34 24.97 -18.58 3.12
CA LEU A 34 25.53 -17.93 4.31
C LEU A 34 24.82 -16.61 4.65
N ALA A 35 24.58 -15.75 3.66
CA ALA A 35 23.89 -14.48 3.88
C ALA A 35 22.45 -14.67 4.39
N GLN A 36 21.81 -15.79 4.06
CA GLN A 36 20.44 -16.12 4.51
C GLN A 36 20.39 -16.85 5.85
N ASP A 37 21.47 -17.51 6.27
CA ASP A 37 21.52 -18.31 7.50
C ASP A 37 21.52 -17.43 8.77
N PRO A 38 20.49 -17.51 9.65
CA PRO A 38 20.45 -16.79 10.93
C PRO A 38 21.66 -17.03 11.83
N ALA A 39 22.32 -18.19 11.72
CA ALA A 39 23.47 -18.56 12.54
C ALA A 39 24.80 -17.93 12.04
N THR A 40 24.81 -17.27 10.88
CA THR A 40 26.02 -16.65 10.32
C THR A 40 26.57 -15.58 11.24
N PRO A 41 27.86 -15.66 11.64
CA PRO A 41 28.48 -14.67 12.51
C PRO A 41 28.46 -13.26 11.91
N GLN A 42 28.34 -12.24 12.77
CA GLN A 42 28.30 -10.84 12.35
C GLN A 42 29.52 -10.42 11.51
N MET A 43 30.71 -10.98 11.81
CA MET A 43 31.92 -10.68 11.05
C MET A 43 31.80 -11.11 9.59
N THR A 44 31.28 -12.32 9.35
CA THR A 44 31.01 -12.83 8.00
C THR A 44 29.96 -11.98 7.28
N LEU A 45 28.97 -11.43 7.98
CA LEU A 45 28.00 -10.50 7.38
C LEU A 45 28.65 -9.19 6.91
N PHE A 46 29.71 -8.71 7.58
CA PHE A 46 30.46 -7.53 7.10
C PHE A 46 31.18 -7.83 5.78
N ASP A 47 31.79 -9.01 5.66
CA ASP A 47 32.46 -9.43 4.43
C ASP A 47 31.44 -9.60 3.29
N LEU A 48 30.31 -10.28 3.55
CA LEU A 48 29.24 -10.50 2.59
C LEU A 48 28.52 -9.20 2.18
N ALA A 49 28.53 -8.16 3.02
CA ALA A 49 28.02 -6.84 2.66
C ALA A 49 28.89 -6.15 1.57
N SER A 50 30.11 -6.63 1.33
CA SER A 50 30.98 -6.17 0.25
C SER A 50 31.08 -7.16 -0.92
N ASP A 51 30.23 -8.20 -0.94
CA ASP A 51 30.27 -9.25 -1.96
C ASP A 51 30.10 -8.69 -3.37
N PRO A 52 30.81 -9.18 -4.40
CA PRO A 52 30.60 -8.75 -5.79
C PRO A 52 29.15 -8.95 -6.28
N SER A 53 28.45 -9.98 -5.78
CA SER A 53 27.08 -10.30 -6.16
C SER A 53 26.07 -9.42 -5.42
N ALA A 54 25.27 -8.66 -6.19
CA ALA A 54 24.17 -7.87 -5.64
C ALA A 54 23.11 -8.76 -4.94
N ALA A 55 22.96 -10.02 -5.35
CA ALA A 55 22.04 -10.95 -4.70
C ALA A 55 22.48 -11.28 -3.26
N VAL A 56 23.78 -11.49 -3.05
CA VAL A 56 24.36 -11.76 -1.72
C VAL A 56 24.24 -10.51 -0.84
N ARG A 57 24.64 -9.34 -1.35
CA ARG A 57 24.51 -8.07 -0.60
C ARG A 57 23.06 -7.76 -0.24
N ARG A 58 22.11 -8.02 -1.14
CA ARG A 58 20.67 -7.85 -0.88
C ARG A 58 20.18 -8.83 0.18
N ALA A 59 20.67 -10.07 0.19
CA ALA A 59 20.33 -11.05 1.22
C ALA A 59 20.78 -10.56 2.59
N VAL A 60 22.02 -10.08 2.73
CA VAL A 60 22.50 -9.43 3.97
C VAL A 60 21.61 -8.25 4.37
N ALA A 61 21.31 -7.36 3.42
CA ALA A 61 20.47 -6.19 3.66
C ALA A 61 19.02 -6.52 4.08
N SER A 62 18.51 -7.71 3.74
CA SER A 62 17.13 -8.09 4.02
C SER A 62 16.96 -8.78 5.38
N ARG A 63 18.05 -9.06 6.10
CA ARG A 63 17.96 -9.78 7.38
C ARG A 63 17.53 -8.84 8.50
N ALA A 64 16.49 -9.22 9.24
CA ALA A 64 16.02 -8.41 10.36
C ALA A 64 17.05 -8.34 11.53
N ASP A 65 17.99 -9.28 11.62
CA ASP A 65 19.07 -9.32 12.62
C ASP A 65 20.41 -8.72 12.12
N ALA A 66 20.45 -8.15 10.91
CA ALA A 66 21.67 -7.58 10.36
C ALA A 66 22.19 -6.42 11.24
N PRO A 67 23.47 -6.44 11.66
CA PRO A 67 24.05 -5.31 12.37
C PRO A 67 23.97 -4.02 11.56
N ALA A 68 23.55 -2.91 12.17
CA ALA A 68 23.42 -1.63 11.48
C ALA A 68 24.73 -1.16 10.80
N GLN A 69 25.89 -1.57 11.34
CA GLN A 69 27.21 -1.32 10.75
C GLN A 69 27.42 -2.05 9.42
N ALA A 70 26.86 -3.26 9.26
CA ALA A 70 26.93 -4.03 8.00
C ALA A 70 26.03 -3.41 6.94
N LEU A 71 24.90 -2.82 7.35
CA LEU A 71 23.97 -2.12 6.47
C LEU A 71 24.51 -0.76 5.98
N ARG A 72 25.40 -0.12 6.74
CA ARG A 72 25.92 1.23 6.43
C ARG A 72 26.56 1.34 5.03
N PRO A 73 27.51 0.49 4.59
CA PRO A 73 28.05 0.58 3.23
C PRO A 73 26.98 0.37 2.15
N LEU A 74 26.02 -0.52 2.41
CA LEU A 74 24.93 -0.85 1.49
C LEU A 74 23.96 0.31 1.24
N THR A 75 23.94 1.34 2.10
CA THR A 75 23.17 2.58 1.86
C THR A 75 23.64 3.36 0.63
N ARG A 76 24.85 3.08 0.11
CA ARG A 76 25.42 3.68 -1.10
C ARG A 76 25.61 2.65 -2.21
N ASP A 77 25.00 1.48 -2.09
CA ASP A 77 25.16 0.41 -3.08
C ASP A 77 24.78 0.88 -4.48
N HIS A 78 25.48 0.42 -5.51
CA HIS A 78 25.14 0.73 -6.90
C HIS A 78 23.81 0.08 -7.31
N ASP A 79 23.46 -1.07 -6.75
CA ASP A 79 22.19 -1.75 -7.00
C ASP A 79 21.06 -1.11 -6.19
N ARG A 80 20.04 -0.61 -6.90
CA ARG A 80 18.82 -0.04 -6.29
C ARG A 80 18.15 -1.02 -5.32
N GLY A 81 18.06 -2.30 -5.68
CA GLY A 81 17.36 -3.30 -4.87
C GLY A 81 18.07 -3.61 -3.55
N VAL A 82 19.40 -3.48 -3.51
CA VAL A 82 20.16 -3.54 -2.25
C VAL A 82 19.84 -2.34 -1.36
N ARG A 83 19.87 -1.11 -1.92
CA ARG A 83 19.52 0.10 -1.16
C ARG A 83 18.08 0.08 -0.63
N GLU A 84 17.13 -0.40 -1.44
CA GLU A 84 15.73 -0.60 -1.04
C GLU A 84 15.61 -1.64 0.09
N ALA A 85 16.38 -2.74 0.03
CA ALA A 85 16.39 -3.74 1.10
C ALA A 85 16.88 -3.15 2.43
N VAL A 86 17.95 -2.33 2.40
CA VAL A 86 18.40 -1.59 3.59
C VAL A 86 17.30 -0.65 4.09
N ALA A 87 16.64 0.08 3.19
CA ALA A 87 15.57 1.01 3.54
C ALA A 87 14.35 0.33 4.17
N ARG A 88 14.05 -0.93 3.84
CA ARG A 88 12.97 -1.71 4.48
C ARG A 88 13.38 -2.43 5.75
N ASN A 89 14.68 -2.51 6.04
CA ASN A 89 15.19 -3.31 7.14
C ASN A 89 14.81 -2.69 8.50
N PRO A 90 14.11 -3.42 9.40
CA PRO A 90 13.71 -2.88 10.71
C PRO A 90 14.90 -2.57 11.64
N SER A 91 16.07 -3.16 11.38
CA SER A 91 17.33 -2.90 12.10
C SER A 91 18.18 -1.80 11.45
N ALA A 92 17.66 -1.11 10.43
CA ALA A 92 18.32 0.05 9.88
C ALA A 92 18.40 1.17 10.94
N SER A 93 19.62 1.62 11.22
CA SER A 93 19.80 2.78 12.10
C SER A 93 19.23 4.06 11.50
N ILE A 94 18.87 5.03 12.35
CA ILE A 94 18.46 6.38 11.93
C ILE A 94 19.48 7.01 10.98
N ALA A 95 20.79 6.83 11.24
CA ALA A 95 21.83 7.35 10.36
C ALA A 95 21.81 6.73 8.95
N ASN A 96 21.43 5.45 8.82
CA ASN A 96 21.23 4.79 7.52
C ASN A 96 19.99 5.35 6.82
N LEU A 97 18.88 5.52 7.54
CA LEU A 97 17.63 6.07 7.00
C LEU A 97 17.79 7.53 6.56
N LEU A 98 18.46 8.38 7.34
CA LEU A 98 18.78 9.77 6.98
C LEU A 98 19.64 9.89 5.72
N ARG A 99 20.39 8.84 5.39
CA ARG A 99 21.10 8.76 4.12
C ARG A 99 20.17 8.40 2.97
N LEU A 100 19.37 7.35 3.16
CA LEU A 100 18.48 6.79 2.14
C LEU A 100 17.26 7.67 1.85
N VAL A 101 16.85 8.52 2.79
CA VAL A 101 15.75 9.48 2.58
C VAL A 101 16.08 10.48 1.45
N LYS A 102 17.38 10.67 1.16
CA LYS A 102 17.90 11.51 0.08
C LYS A 102 18.30 10.71 -1.16
N ASP A 103 17.93 9.43 -1.23
CA ASP A 103 18.25 8.58 -2.39
C ASP A 103 17.63 9.14 -3.67
N ALA A 104 18.29 8.93 -4.81
CA ALA A 104 17.77 9.37 -6.11
C ALA A 104 16.53 8.57 -6.54
N ASP A 105 16.43 7.30 -6.14
CA ASP A 105 15.33 6.42 -6.52
C ASP A 105 14.11 6.60 -5.60
N ARG A 106 12.94 6.85 -6.20
CA ARG A 106 11.69 7.10 -5.46
C ARG A 106 11.24 5.91 -4.61
N TRP A 107 11.54 4.67 -5.01
CA TRP A 107 11.12 3.50 -4.26
C TRP A 107 11.96 3.25 -3.02
N VAL A 108 13.23 3.66 -3.06
CA VAL A 108 14.09 3.66 -1.86
C VAL A 108 13.55 4.67 -0.86
N ARG A 109 13.19 5.89 -1.32
CA ARG A 109 12.53 6.90 -0.46
C ARG A 109 11.20 6.42 0.11
N TRP A 110 10.37 5.73 -0.69
CA TRP A 110 9.13 5.09 -0.23
C TRP A 110 9.38 4.03 0.84
N ALA A 111 10.41 3.20 0.67
CA ALA A 111 10.79 2.20 1.67
C ALA A 111 11.24 2.82 3.00
N VAL A 112 11.95 3.97 2.96
CA VAL A 112 12.32 4.70 4.20
C VAL A 112 11.08 5.21 4.93
N ALA A 113 10.12 5.81 4.22
CA ALA A 113 8.89 6.34 4.81
C ALA A 113 8.08 5.26 5.54
N GLY A 114 8.04 4.04 4.99
CA GLY A 114 7.34 2.90 5.58
C GLY A 114 8.16 2.08 6.58
N ASN A 115 9.39 2.47 6.90
CA ASN A 115 10.25 1.72 7.82
C ASN A 115 9.80 1.90 9.28
N PRO A 116 9.66 0.84 10.10
CA PRO A 116 9.32 0.95 11.51
C PRO A 116 10.28 1.79 12.37
N ALA A 117 11.56 1.85 11.97
CA ALA A 117 12.58 2.68 12.60
C ALA A 117 12.61 4.12 12.06
N CYS A 118 11.71 4.50 11.14
CA CYS A 118 11.55 5.89 10.71
C CYS A 118 11.02 6.70 11.90
N ASP A 119 11.86 7.55 12.48
CA ASP A 119 11.52 8.38 13.62
C ASP A 119 11.19 9.82 13.20
N GLU A 120 10.89 10.66 14.19
CA GLU A 120 10.59 12.07 13.99
C GLU A 120 11.74 12.81 13.27
N SER A 121 13.00 12.44 13.50
CA SER A 121 14.14 13.10 12.88
C SER A 121 14.18 12.87 11.37
N VAL A 122 13.88 11.64 10.92
CA VAL A 122 13.76 11.30 9.51
C VAL A 122 12.54 11.97 8.90
N ARG A 123 11.39 11.93 9.57
CA ARG A 123 10.15 12.59 9.12
C ARG A 123 10.31 14.10 8.98
N ARG A 124 11.05 14.74 9.87
CA ARG A 124 11.38 16.18 9.78
C ARG A 124 12.19 16.49 8.52
N VAL A 125 13.19 15.68 8.19
CA VAL A 125 13.94 15.83 6.94
C VAL A 125 13.05 15.62 5.72
N MET A 126 12.09 14.70 5.78
CA MET A 126 11.12 14.51 4.70
C MET A 126 10.23 15.73 4.51
N SER A 127 9.72 16.34 5.59
CA SER A 127 8.82 17.50 5.54
C SER A 127 9.50 18.78 5.04
N GLU A 128 10.82 18.88 5.20
CA GLU A 128 11.64 20.01 4.77
C GLU A 128 12.21 19.84 3.36
N ALA A 129 12.09 18.65 2.77
CA ALA A 129 12.65 18.37 1.47
C ALA A 129 12.02 19.23 0.37
N ALA A 130 12.82 19.69 -0.60
CA ALA A 130 12.30 20.38 -1.79
C ALA A 130 11.45 19.46 -2.67
N ASP A 131 11.74 18.15 -2.65
CA ASP A 131 10.99 17.12 -3.39
C ASP A 131 9.59 16.95 -2.81
N LYS A 132 8.57 17.33 -3.61
CA LYS A 132 7.16 17.15 -3.24
C LYS A 132 6.77 15.69 -3.08
N GLU A 133 7.43 14.75 -3.77
CA GLU A 133 7.11 13.33 -3.61
C GLU A 133 7.48 12.88 -2.21
N LEU A 134 8.62 13.31 -1.68
CA LEU A 134 9.07 12.94 -0.35
C LEU A 134 8.14 13.51 0.75
N ARG A 135 7.67 14.76 0.58
CA ARG A 135 6.65 15.35 1.45
C ARG A 135 5.30 14.62 1.31
N GLY A 136 4.95 14.19 0.10
CA GLY A 136 3.76 13.40 -0.18
C GLY A 136 3.78 12.02 0.50
N LEU A 137 4.94 11.35 0.53
CA LEU A 137 5.12 10.11 1.28
C LEU A 137 4.90 10.30 2.77
N LEU A 138 5.41 11.40 3.32
CA LEU A 138 5.15 11.74 4.72
C LEU A 138 3.65 11.94 4.96
N ALA A 139 2.95 12.61 4.05
CA ALA A 139 1.51 12.86 4.14
C ALA A 139 0.63 11.58 4.09
N GLU A 140 1.16 10.46 3.59
CA GLU A 140 0.50 9.15 3.61
C GLU A 140 0.67 8.40 4.95
N SER A 141 1.48 8.94 5.87
CA SER A 141 1.74 8.33 7.18
C SER A 141 0.51 8.42 8.08
N ARG A 142 0.19 7.30 8.75
CA ARG A 142 -1.01 7.17 9.58
C ARG A 142 -0.99 8.01 10.85
N GLU A 143 0.20 8.27 11.37
CA GLU A 143 0.48 9.03 12.57
C GLU A 143 1.54 10.06 12.21
N LEU A 144 1.20 11.33 12.37
CA LEU A 144 2.07 12.46 12.14
C LEU A 144 2.11 13.30 13.40
N GLU A 145 3.30 13.78 13.73
CA GLU A 145 3.48 14.76 14.79
C GLU A 145 2.70 16.05 14.45
N PRO A 146 2.03 16.70 15.41
CA PRO A 146 1.20 17.88 15.16
C PRO A 146 1.92 19.00 14.40
N GLU A 147 3.20 19.22 14.69
CA GLU A 147 4.02 20.23 14.03
C GLU A 147 4.27 19.90 12.55
N LEU A 148 4.45 18.61 12.23
CA LEU A 148 4.62 18.16 10.85
C LEU A 148 3.29 18.20 10.10
N ALA A 149 2.19 17.83 10.75
CA ALA A 149 0.85 17.94 10.19
C ALA A 149 0.50 19.40 9.87
N ALA A 150 0.74 20.33 10.79
CA ALA A 150 0.54 21.77 10.57
C ALA A 150 1.35 22.30 9.38
N ARG A 151 2.61 21.84 9.23
CA ARG A 151 3.44 22.18 8.07
C ARG A 151 2.87 21.65 6.77
N LEU A 152 2.36 20.41 6.75
CA LEU A 152 1.80 19.79 5.55
C LEU A 152 0.42 20.34 5.18
N ILE A 153 -0.37 20.82 6.14
CA ILE A 153 -1.62 21.57 5.89
C ILE A 153 -1.34 22.82 5.05
N GLU A 154 -0.20 23.48 5.27
CA GLU A 154 0.21 24.68 4.53
C GLU A 154 1.18 24.38 3.37
N ASP A 155 1.35 23.10 2.98
CA ASP A 155 2.29 22.74 1.92
C ASP A 155 1.96 23.47 0.62
N VAL A 156 2.97 24.00 -0.06
CA VAL A 156 2.79 24.70 -1.34
C VAL A 156 2.16 23.83 -2.42
N SER A 157 2.38 22.52 -2.37
CA SER A 157 1.89 21.55 -3.35
C SER A 157 0.49 21.05 -2.98
N PRO A 158 -0.55 21.33 -3.79
CA PRO A 158 -1.89 20.78 -3.53
C PRO A 158 -1.95 19.25 -3.58
N GLU A 159 -0.99 18.61 -4.27
CA GLU A 159 -0.88 17.15 -4.31
C GLU A 159 -0.47 16.57 -2.95
N VAL A 160 0.44 17.25 -2.23
CA VAL A 160 0.84 16.83 -0.88
C VAL A 160 -0.34 16.97 0.08
N ARG A 161 -1.05 18.10 0.00
CA ARG A 161 -2.23 18.36 0.82
C ARG A 161 -3.39 17.39 0.52
N GLU A 162 -3.59 17.01 -0.75
CA GLU A 162 -4.56 15.97 -1.14
C GLU A 162 -4.19 14.60 -0.55
N ARG A 163 -2.91 14.21 -0.61
CA ARG A 163 -2.46 12.95 -0.01
C ARG A 163 -2.69 12.96 1.50
N LEU A 164 -2.40 14.07 2.18
CA LEU A 164 -2.69 14.25 3.60
C LEU A 164 -4.19 14.10 3.88
N ALA A 165 -5.03 14.83 3.12
CA ALA A 165 -6.48 14.76 3.23
C ALA A 165 -7.02 13.33 3.06
N THR A 166 -6.46 12.56 2.14
CA THR A 166 -6.95 11.21 1.82
C THR A 166 -6.61 10.19 2.92
N HIS A 167 -5.48 10.34 3.62
CA HIS A 167 -4.94 9.30 4.52
C HIS A 167 -4.96 9.67 6.00
N THR A 168 -5.07 10.96 6.33
CA THR A 168 -5.03 11.41 7.73
C THR A 168 -6.14 10.77 8.56
N GLN A 169 -5.80 10.44 9.81
CA GLN A 169 -6.75 10.01 10.83
C GLN A 169 -7.00 11.10 11.89
N ASP A 170 -6.32 12.23 11.78
CA ASP A 170 -6.41 13.35 12.72
C ASP A 170 -7.65 14.22 12.40
N PRO A 171 -8.64 14.31 13.31
CA PRO A 171 -9.83 15.14 13.12
C PRO A 171 -9.55 16.63 12.90
N ASP A 172 -8.49 17.18 13.50
CA ASP A 172 -8.13 18.59 13.39
C ASP A 172 -7.57 18.88 11.99
N VAL A 173 -6.75 17.97 11.46
CA VAL A 173 -6.25 18.04 10.08
C VAL A 173 -7.40 17.93 9.08
N ILE A 174 -8.34 17.00 9.29
CA ILE A 174 -9.54 16.87 8.45
C ILE A 174 -10.32 18.18 8.45
N THR A 175 -10.56 18.74 9.65
CA THR A 175 -11.31 19.98 9.82
C THR A 175 -10.64 21.17 9.12
N ALA A 176 -9.32 21.29 9.24
CA ALA A 176 -8.56 22.34 8.55
C ALA A 176 -8.65 22.21 7.02
N LEU A 177 -8.50 21.00 6.48
CA LEU A 177 -8.47 20.76 5.03
C LEU A 177 -9.85 20.84 4.37
N LEU A 178 -10.97 20.81 5.13
CA LEU A 178 -12.31 21.05 4.60
C LEU A 178 -12.43 22.45 4.00
N ALA A 179 -11.71 23.42 4.55
CA ALA A 179 -11.67 24.78 4.06
C ALA A 179 -10.57 25.02 2.99
N ASP A 180 -9.84 23.98 2.55
CA ASP A 180 -8.75 24.16 1.58
C ASP A 180 -9.28 24.80 0.29
N ARG A 181 -8.61 25.86 -0.16
CA ARG A 181 -8.93 26.59 -1.39
C ARG A 181 -8.95 25.70 -2.64
N THR A 182 -8.21 24.60 -2.62
CA THR A 182 -8.05 23.70 -3.75
C THR A 182 -9.07 22.58 -3.67
N ALA A 183 -9.98 22.53 -4.64
CA ALA A 183 -11.00 21.49 -4.73
C ALA A 183 -10.42 20.06 -4.76
N ARG A 184 -9.21 19.89 -5.32
CA ARG A 184 -8.49 18.61 -5.33
C ARG A 184 -8.20 18.09 -3.92
N VAL A 185 -7.91 18.98 -2.97
CA VAL A 185 -7.65 18.60 -1.57
C VAL A 185 -8.96 18.18 -0.89
N ARG A 186 -10.02 18.96 -1.06
CA ARG A 186 -11.36 18.62 -0.54
C ARG A 186 -11.92 17.33 -1.16
N LYS A 187 -11.58 17.05 -2.42
CA LYS A 187 -11.85 15.77 -3.08
C LYS A 187 -11.10 14.60 -2.42
N GLY A 188 -9.89 14.83 -1.92
CA GLY A 188 -9.16 13.87 -1.08
C GLY A 188 -9.93 13.55 0.21
N LEU A 189 -10.45 14.57 0.90
CA LEU A 189 -11.29 14.38 2.09
C LEU A 189 -12.59 13.62 1.80
N ALA A 190 -13.22 13.87 0.64
CA ALA A 190 -14.41 13.13 0.21
C ALA A 190 -14.16 11.62 0.05
N ARG A 191 -12.90 11.20 -0.08
CA ARG A 191 -12.48 9.78 -0.13
C ARG A 191 -12.01 9.24 1.22
N ASN A 192 -11.88 10.10 2.23
CA ASN A 192 -11.38 9.70 3.53
C ASN A 192 -12.52 9.10 4.38
N PRO A 193 -12.42 7.81 4.76
CA PRO A 193 -13.46 7.14 5.55
C PRO A 193 -13.57 7.65 7.00
N ARG A 194 -12.61 8.46 7.46
CA ARG A 194 -12.60 9.06 8.80
C ARG A 194 -13.39 10.37 8.91
N THR A 195 -13.95 10.87 7.80
CA THR A 195 -14.85 12.03 7.84
C THR A 195 -16.12 11.73 8.64
N THR A 196 -16.58 12.68 9.45
CA THR A 196 -17.85 12.58 10.20
C THR A 196 -19.05 12.86 9.30
N ALA A 197 -20.27 12.57 9.77
CA ALA A 197 -21.50 12.87 9.04
C ALA A 197 -21.62 14.37 8.70
N GLU A 198 -21.30 15.24 9.65
CA GLU A 198 -21.35 16.70 9.46
C GLU A 198 -20.35 17.15 8.39
N GLN A 199 -19.14 16.59 8.40
CA GLN A 199 -18.11 16.88 7.41
C GLN A 199 -18.49 16.37 6.02
N ARG A 200 -19.12 15.19 5.92
CA ARG A 200 -19.68 14.66 4.67
C ARG A 200 -20.82 15.53 4.16
N SER A 201 -21.68 16.04 5.04
CA SER A 201 -22.76 16.95 4.66
C SER A 201 -22.23 18.29 4.11
N ALA A 202 -21.13 18.80 4.66
CA ALA A 202 -20.43 19.96 4.10
C ALA A 202 -19.84 19.65 2.71
N LEU A 203 -19.20 18.49 2.53
CA LEU A 203 -18.66 18.06 1.23
C LEU A 203 -19.76 17.78 0.18
N ALA A 204 -20.93 17.31 0.61
CA ALA A 204 -22.10 17.13 -0.26
C ALA A 204 -22.66 18.48 -0.78
N GLN A 205 -22.30 19.59 -0.13
CA GLN A 205 -22.66 20.96 -0.53
C GLN A 205 -21.50 21.69 -1.21
N ASP A 206 -20.36 21.02 -1.44
CA ASP A 206 -19.19 21.64 -2.05
C ASP A 206 -19.57 22.29 -3.40
N PRO A 207 -19.09 23.50 -3.72
CA PRO A 207 -19.41 24.14 -5.00
C PRO A 207 -18.89 23.38 -6.22
N VAL A 208 -17.87 22.52 -6.05
CA VAL A 208 -17.21 21.79 -7.12
C VAL A 208 -17.83 20.40 -7.29
N VAL A 209 -18.15 20.08 -8.54
CA VAL A 209 -18.82 18.82 -8.93
C VAL A 209 -17.96 17.60 -8.56
N ASP A 210 -16.66 17.67 -8.86
CA ASP A 210 -15.70 16.60 -8.63
C ASP A 210 -15.60 16.14 -7.17
N VAL A 211 -15.80 17.05 -6.22
CA VAL A 211 -15.79 16.75 -4.79
C VAL A 211 -17.04 15.95 -4.42
N ARG A 212 -18.21 16.42 -4.85
CA ARG A 212 -19.50 15.74 -4.63
C ARG A 212 -19.55 14.36 -5.29
N VAL A 213 -19.03 14.24 -6.50
CA VAL A 213 -18.91 12.95 -7.20
C VAL A 213 -17.99 11.98 -6.45
N ALA A 214 -16.85 12.45 -5.93
CA ALA A 214 -15.93 11.60 -5.18
C ALA A 214 -16.58 11.09 -3.87
N LEU A 215 -17.36 11.94 -3.20
CA LEU A 215 -18.05 11.60 -1.96
C LEU A 215 -19.02 10.43 -2.15
N VAL A 216 -19.86 10.48 -3.20
CA VAL A 216 -20.88 9.46 -3.53
C VAL A 216 -20.31 8.05 -3.74
N GLY A 217 -19.07 7.96 -4.22
CA GLY A 217 -18.42 6.69 -4.53
C GLY A 217 -17.59 6.09 -3.40
N ALA A 218 -17.26 6.87 -2.38
CA ALA A 218 -16.20 6.51 -1.43
C ALA A 218 -16.68 6.24 -0.01
N VAL A 219 -17.76 6.89 0.44
CA VAL A 219 -18.24 6.79 1.82
C VAL A 219 -19.75 6.62 1.85
N GLU A 220 -20.25 5.96 2.90
CA GLU A 220 -21.69 5.92 3.18
C GLU A 220 -22.18 7.30 3.58
N LEU A 221 -23.30 7.71 2.99
CA LEU A 221 -23.94 9.00 3.22
C LEU A 221 -25.27 8.81 3.91
N GLU A 222 -25.65 9.79 4.73
CA GLU A 222 -26.97 9.81 5.34
C GLU A 222 -28.04 10.13 4.29
N ASP A 223 -29.27 9.65 4.54
CA ASP A 223 -30.40 9.84 3.62
C ASP A 223 -30.68 11.32 3.31
N ALA A 224 -30.42 12.23 4.26
CA ALA A 224 -30.57 13.67 4.05
C ALA A 224 -29.60 14.22 2.98
N ASP A 225 -28.35 13.75 2.99
CA ASP A 225 -27.35 14.15 2.01
C ASP A 225 -27.61 13.49 0.65
N LEU A 226 -28.03 12.23 0.65
CA LEU A 226 -28.43 11.51 -0.57
C LEU A 226 -29.63 12.17 -1.24
N ALA A 227 -30.66 12.54 -0.48
CA ALA A 227 -31.82 13.25 -1.00
C ALA A 227 -31.42 14.58 -1.65
N ARG A 228 -30.50 15.34 -1.03
CA ARG A 228 -29.96 16.57 -1.62
C ARG A 228 -29.22 16.30 -2.93
N LEU A 229 -28.40 15.25 -2.98
CA LEU A 229 -27.59 14.92 -4.16
C LEU A 229 -28.43 14.34 -5.30
N VAL A 230 -29.60 13.74 -5.02
CA VAL A 230 -30.58 13.33 -6.05
C VAL A 230 -31.07 14.53 -6.84
N ASP A 231 -31.27 15.67 -6.18
CA ASP A 231 -31.67 16.92 -6.84
C ASP A 231 -30.46 17.79 -7.24
N ASP A 232 -29.24 17.24 -7.27
CA ASP A 232 -28.04 18.01 -7.59
C ASP A 232 -28.15 18.61 -9.00
N ARG A 233 -27.81 19.90 -9.12
CA ARG A 233 -27.79 20.61 -10.41
C ARG A 233 -26.92 19.93 -11.48
N SER A 234 -25.89 19.19 -11.06
CA SER A 234 -24.95 18.52 -11.95
C SER A 234 -25.42 17.12 -12.30
N VAL A 235 -25.64 16.89 -13.60
CA VAL A 235 -25.91 15.55 -14.17
C VAL A 235 -24.83 14.55 -13.75
N GLN A 236 -23.57 14.98 -13.62
CA GLN A 236 -22.47 14.08 -13.24
C GLN A 236 -22.63 13.53 -11.81
N VAL A 237 -23.15 14.33 -10.87
CA VAL A 237 -23.39 13.88 -9.49
C VAL A 237 -24.55 12.89 -9.46
N ARG A 238 -25.66 13.22 -10.11
CA ARG A 238 -26.83 12.34 -10.20
C ARG A 238 -26.49 11.02 -10.92
N LEU A 239 -25.68 11.08 -11.96
CA LEU A 239 -25.16 9.89 -12.66
C LEU A 239 -24.25 9.05 -11.75
N ALA A 240 -23.43 9.68 -10.90
CA ALA A 240 -22.60 8.98 -9.94
C ALA A 240 -23.47 8.24 -8.90
N LEU A 241 -24.54 8.87 -8.40
CA LEU A 241 -25.50 8.21 -7.51
C LEU A 241 -26.15 6.99 -8.16
N ALA A 242 -26.60 7.13 -9.41
CA ALA A 242 -27.23 6.05 -10.17
C ALA A 242 -26.30 4.84 -10.36
N LYS A 243 -24.99 5.07 -10.46
CA LYS A 243 -23.97 4.04 -10.70
C LYS A 243 -23.28 3.51 -9.45
N SER A 244 -23.39 4.20 -8.31
CA SER A 244 -22.70 3.83 -7.08
C SER A 244 -23.32 2.59 -6.45
N GLU A 245 -22.48 1.62 -6.03
CA GLU A 245 -22.94 0.44 -5.30
C GLU A 245 -23.29 0.74 -3.84
N VAL A 246 -22.63 1.75 -3.26
CA VAL A 246 -22.79 2.19 -1.87
C VAL A 246 -24.14 2.85 -1.64
N VAL A 247 -24.71 3.49 -2.66
CA VAL A 247 -25.99 4.20 -2.55
C VAL A 247 -27.15 3.21 -2.32
N PRO A 248 -28.10 3.50 -1.42
CA PRO A 248 -29.28 2.66 -1.21
C PRO A 248 -30.16 2.51 -2.47
N ALA A 249 -30.84 1.36 -2.59
CA ALA A 249 -31.67 1.06 -3.76
C ALA A 249 -32.84 2.04 -3.96
N HIS A 250 -33.45 2.52 -2.87
CA HIS A 250 -34.57 3.46 -2.95
C HIS A 250 -34.14 4.83 -3.52
N ILE A 251 -32.94 5.30 -3.19
CA ILE A 251 -32.34 6.52 -3.76
C ILE A 251 -32.09 6.33 -5.26
N ARG A 252 -31.52 5.19 -5.68
CA ARG A 252 -31.35 4.88 -7.11
C ARG A 252 -32.68 4.81 -7.85
N GLN A 253 -33.73 4.24 -7.24
CA GLN A 253 -35.05 4.18 -7.86
C GLN A 253 -35.66 5.57 -8.10
N ALA A 254 -35.43 6.53 -7.19
CA ALA A 254 -35.87 7.91 -7.38
C ALA A 254 -35.25 8.53 -8.66
N LEU A 255 -33.97 8.24 -8.93
CA LEU A 255 -33.27 8.67 -10.15
C LEU A 255 -33.78 8.01 -11.43
N GLY A 256 -34.62 6.97 -11.36
CA GLY A 256 -35.22 6.34 -12.53
C GLY A 256 -36.17 7.25 -13.33
N ARG A 257 -36.54 8.41 -12.76
CA ARG A 257 -37.34 9.47 -13.41
C ARG A 257 -36.55 10.77 -13.59
N ASP A 258 -35.22 10.71 -13.53
CA ASP A 258 -34.38 11.89 -13.75
C ASP A 258 -34.69 12.54 -15.11
N PRO A 259 -34.72 13.88 -15.22
CA PRO A 259 -34.90 14.56 -16.50
C PRO A 259 -33.79 14.27 -17.50
N ASP A 260 -32.60 13.87 -17.04
CA ASP A 260 -31.52 13.40 -17.90
C ASP A 260 -31.62 11.89 -18.15
N GLU A 261 -31.85 11.51 -19.41
CA GLU A 261 -32.05 10.10 -19.78
C GLU A 261 -30.82 9.21 -19.49
N MET A 262 -29.60 9.77 -19.48
CA MET A 262 -28.41 8.98 -19.12
C MET A 262 -28.42 8.60 -17.64
N VAL A 263 -28.92 9.48 -16.79
CA VAL A 263 -29.09 9.21 -15.35
C VAL A 263 -30.23 8.22 -15.15
N ALA A 264 -31.38 8.47 -15.78
CA ALA A 264 -32.56 7.63 -15.65
C ALA A 264 -32.34 6.20 -16.16
N SER A 265 -31.63 6.01 -17.28
CA SER A 265 -31.28 4.69 -17.78
C SER A 265 -30.27 4.00 -16.88
N ALA A 266 -29.21 4.69 -16.43
CA ALA A 266 -28.22 4.12 -15.52
C ALA A 266 -28.84 3.61 -14.21
N ALA A 267 -29.82 4.34 -13.67
CA ALA A 267 -30.56 3.96 -12.47
C ALA A 267 -31.44 2.71 -12.69
N ARG A 268 -32.20 2.66 -13.80
CA ARG A 268 -33.08 1.53 -14.15
C ARG A 268 -32.29 0.25 -14.46
N ASP A 269 -31.16 0.40 -15.13
CA ASP A 269 -30.33 -0.71 -15.58
C ASP A 269 -29.29 -1.14 -14.54
N PHE A 270 -29.26 -0.50 -13.37
CA PHE A 270 -28.30 -0.81 -12.32
C PHE A 270 -28.41 -2.28 -11.88
N ARG A 271 -27.31 -3.01 -12.04
CA ARG A 271 -27.14 -4.38 -11.52
C ARG A 271 -25.94 -4.39 -10.57
N PRO A 272 -26.13 -4.77 -9.28
CA PRO A 272 -25.03 -4.90 -8.35
C PRO A 272 -24.06 -6.00 -8.80
N ALA A 273 -22.77 -5.89 -8.48
CA ALA A 273 -21.75 -6.87 -8.88
C ALA A 273 -22.12 -8.33 -8.53
N SER A 274 -22.78 -8.56 -7.38
CA SER A 274 -23.26 -9.88 -6.96
C SER A 274 -24.29 -10.49 -7.91
N ALA A 275 -25.14 -9.68 -8.55
CA ALA A 275 -26.14 -10.14 -9.51
C ALA A 275 -25.56 -10.39 -10.91
N ARG A 276 -24.44 -9.74 -11.27
CA ARG A 276 -23.76 -9.95 -12.57
C ARG A 276 -23.08 -11.31 -12.66
N SER A 277 -22.53 -11.80 -11.55
CA SER A 277 -21.93 -13.15 -11.47
C SER A 277 -22.96 -14.26 -11.64
N ALA A 278 -24.17 -14.10 -11.08
CA ALA A 278 -25.26 -15.07 -11.21
C ALA A 278 -25.85 -15.17 -12.64
N ALA A 279 -25.61 -14.17 -13.49
CA ALA A 279 -26.14 -14.12 -14.85
C ALA A 279 -25.30 -14.90 -15.89
N VAL A 280 -24.07 -15.31 -15.56
CA VAL A 280 -23.27 -16.23 -16.39
C VAL A 280 -23.67 -17.67 -16.05
N ARG A 281 -24.91 -18.04 -16.39
CA ARG A 281 -25.37 -19.42 -16.28
C ARG A 281 -24.80 -20.20 -17.46
N ALA A 282 -23.95 -21.20 -17.16
CA ALA A 282 -23.36 -22.11 -18.14
C ALA A 282 -24.42 -22.65 -19.12
N PRO A 283 -24.08 -22.83 -20.41
CA PRO A 283 -25.04 -23.32 -21.40
C PRO A 283 -25.55 -24.69 -20.95
N ARG A 284 -26.87 -24.78 -20.77
CA ARG A 284 -27.54 -26.05 -20.48
C ARG A 284 -27.31 -26.99 -21.67
N ILE A 285 -26.47 -28.00 -21.46
CA ILE A 285 -26.36 -29.15 -22.35
C ILE A 285 -27.73 -29.85 -22.31
N GLY A 286 -28.52 -29.66 -23.36
CA GLY A 286 -29.82 -30.30 -23.51
C GLY A 286 -29.66 -31.80 -23.68
N HIS A 287 -29.97 -32.56 -22.63
CA HIS A 287 -30.22 -33.99 -22.78
C HIS A 287 -31.49 -34.18 -23.62
N ARG A 288 -31.31 -34.68 -24.85
CA ARG A 288 -32.40 -35.17 -25.71
C ARG A 288 -33.11 -36.35 -25.03
N PRO A 289 -34.45 -36.39 -24.98
CA PRO A 289 -35.17 -37.58 -24.57
C PRO A 289 -35.21 -38.58 -25.74
N SER A 290 -34.86 -39.85 -25.45
CA SER A 290 -35.00 -40.97 -26.37
C SER A 290 -36.48 -41.34 -26.52
N GLY A 291 -37.12 -40.79 -27.56
CA GLY A 291 -38.47 -41.15 -27.99
C GLY A 291 -38.48 -42.44 -28.82
N SER A 292 -39.42 -43.32 -28.46
CA SER A 292 -39.68 -44.65 -29.00
C SER A 292 -40.14 -44.65 -30.47
N GLY A 293 -39.50 -45.50 -31.28
CA GLY A 293 -39.96 -45.84 -32.62
C GLY A 293 -40.66 -47.20 -32.64
N ARG A 294 -41.98 -47.22 -32.53
CA ARG A 294 -42.82 -48.36 -32.93
C ARG A 294 -42.82 -48.46 -34.46
N ARG A 295 -42.46 -49.62 -35.02
CA ARG A 295 -42.88 -50.05 -36.37
C ARG A 295 -43.66 -51.36 -36.29
N ARG A 296 -44.62 -51.43 -37.20
CA ARG A 296 -45.88 -52.17 -37.23
C ARG A 296 -45.75 -53.63 -37.77
N PRO A 297 -46.85 -54.41 -37.80
CA PRO A 297 -46.86 -55.88 -37.79
C PRO A 297 -46.93 -56.51 -39.18
N GLY A 298 -46.74 -57.84 -39.24
CA GLY A 298 -47.20 -58.67 -40.35
C GLY A 298 -46.65 -60.10 -40.34
N GLY A 299 -47.55 -61.08 -40.47
CA GLY A 299 -47.24 -62.36 -41.11
C GLY A 299 -47.24 -63.61 -40.22
N ALA A 300 -48.24 -64.46 -40.41
CA ALA A 300 -48.45 -65.77 -39.80
C ALA A 300 -47.55 -66.88 -40.35
N ALA A 301 -47.39 -67.99 -39.61
CA ALA A 301 -47.65 -69.36 -40.09
C ALA A 301 -47.34 -70.43 -39.02
N ARG A 302 -48.35 -71.28 -38.78
CA ARG A 302 -48.35 -72.70 -38.37
C ARG A 302 -47.69 -73.12 -37.05
#